data_AF-A0A838B5Q3-F1
#
_entry.id   AF-A0A838B5Q3-F1
#
_cell.length_a   1.000
_cell.length_b   1.000
_cell.length_c   1.000
_cell.angle_alpha   90.00
_cell.angle_beta   90.00
_cell.angle_gamma   90.00
#
_symmetry.space_group_name_H-M   'P 1'
#
loop_
_entity.id
_entity.type
_entity.pdbx_description
1 polymer ?
#
loop_
_entity_poly.entity_id
_entity_poly.type
_entity_poly.pdbx_seq_one_letter_code
_entity_poly.pdbx_strand_id
1 'polypeptide(L)'
;MPNLDGGHYFLTVLAPIRVDIMIDPDEIGRSRSHRQLLAQKLALLATGKQTAESPPNARPSPFSLNTLNHLARFVIIHGPAFNGRMSSDALVSAVRTINPLAPQPVDQLGTPFLLFAADIDAQAEGDALRAYTDALWATMKRDLVIIFGHCVGFDGIDSADGFHAYIKRCQIETTMPFNDYWPDGLDVKVKKLEIGTLKPVGIATGGAIIIWLAVLLLHGVFAVFGVHNAFAQWVATAATWGVAVVSLLVILTLLMAWSLYRKVLHQGMTPFPTAPGADLPSVLKSLFVQQHFTRFAIEAQGLDDTALHARFGAFVSAVKPDDPAEPTQQAGEIQAPAAEWAR
;
A
#
# COMPACT_ATOMS: atom_id res chain seq x y z
N MET A 1 -3.80 4.81 -4.10
CA MET A 1 -2.88 5.34 -3.08
C MET A 1 -1.47 5.22 -3.63
N PRO A 2 -0.54 6.10 -3.26
CA PRO A 2 0.84 5.96 -3.71
C PRO A 2 1.39 4.59 -3.29
N ASN A 3 2.21 3.97 -4.13
CA ASN A 3 2.99 2.77 -3.76
C ASN A 3 4.04 3.07 -2.68
N LEU A 4 4.12 4.32 -2.22
CA LEU A 4 5.03 4.82 -1.22
C LEU A 4 4.19 5.34 -0.05
N ASP A 5 4.38 4.80 1.14
CA ASP A 5 3.71 5.29 2.34
C ASP A 5 4.50 4.98 3.62
N GLY A 6 4.50 5.91 4.58
CA GLY A 6 5.18 5.74 5.87
C GLY A 6 6.68 5.40 5.78
N GLY A 7 7.36 5.80 4.70
CA GLY A 7 8.76 5.45 4.46
C GLY A 7 9.01 4.08 3.83
N HIS A 8 7.95 3.39 3.40
CA HIS A 8 8.04 2.09 2.74
C HIS A 8 7.44 2.14 1.34
N TYR A 9 7.97 1.30 0.45
CA TYR A 9 7.49 1.09 -0.89
C TYR A 9 6.81 -0.28 -1.00
N PHE A 10 5.52 -0.28 -1.32
CA PHE A 10 4.67 -1.46 -1.45
C PHE A 10 4.59 -1.87 -2.92
N LEU A 11 5.55 -2.69 -3.34
CA LEU A 11 5.61 -3.20 -4.68
C LEU A 11 4.62 -4.34 -4.86
N THR A 12 3.67 -4.17 -5.79
CA THR A 12 2.80 -5.24 -6.26
C THR A 12 2.93 -5.37 -7.77
N VAL A 13 3.38 -6.53 -8.24
CA VAL A 13 3.62 -6.83 -9.65
C VAL A 13 2.75 -7.99 -10.06
N LEU A 14 2.02 -7.84 -11.17
CA LEU A 14 1.30 -8.92 -11.83
C LEU A 14 1.91 -9.16 -13.21
N ALA A 15 2.73 -10.21 -13.31
CA ALA A 15 3.33 -10.64 -14.56
C ALA A 15 2.50 -11.77 -15.18
N PRO A 16 1.91 -11.60 -16.39
CA PRO A 16 1.16 -12.68 -17.04
C PRO A 16 2.07 -13.88 -17.32
N ILE A 17 1.66 -15.07 -16.91
CA ILE A 17 2.41 -16.31 -17.19
C ILE A 17 2.09 -16.78 -18.62
N ARG A 18 3.10 -17.24 -19.34
CA ARG A 18 2.95 -17.82 -20.67
C ARG A 18 2.06 -19.07 -20.65
N VAL A 19 1.20 -19.19 -21.65
CA VAL A 19 0.23 -20.31 -21.78
C VAL A 19 0.54 -21.22 -22.96
N ASP A 20 1.50 -20.82 -23.81
CA ASP A 20 2.04 -21.68 -24.85
C ASP A 20 2.82 -22.86 -24.25
N ILE A 21 3.03 -23.86 -25.10
CA ILE A 21 3.71 -25.10 -24.73
C ILE A 21 5.19 -24.94 -25.03
N MET A 22 6.04 -25.18 -24.02
CA MET A 22 7.47 -25.36 -24.28
C MET A 22 7.69 -26.73 -24.87
N ILE A 23 8.22 -26.75 -26.08
CA ILE A 23 8.73 -27.95 -26.72
C ILE A 23 10.22 -28.00 -26.45
N ASP A 24 10.67 -29.06 -25.79
CA ASP A 24 12.09 -29.25 -25.53
C ASP A 24 12.81 -29.53 -26.87
N PRO A 25 13.76 -28.67 -27.29
CA PRO A 25 14.48 -28.88 -28.55
C PRO A 25 15.34 -30.15 -28.51
N ASP A 26 15.75 -30.60 -27.32
CA ASP A 26 16.66 -31.74 -27.14
C ASP A 26 15.91 -33.06 -26.83
N GLU A 27 14.62 -33.00 -26.48
CA GLU A 27 13.80 -34.18 -26.15
C GLU A 27 12.50 -34.22 -26.98
N ILE A 28 12.56 -34.90 -28.13
CA ILE A 28 11.40 -35.11 -29.01
C ILE A 28 10.24 -35.73 -28.23
N GLY A 29 9.09 -35.04 -28.22
CA GLY A 29 7.84 -35.53 -27.63
C GLY A 29 7.61 -35.13 -26.17
N ARG A 30 8.52 -34.38 -25.53
CA ARG A 30 8.26 -33.79 -24.21
C ARG A 30 7.79 -32.35 -24.33
N SER A 31 6.52 -32.13 -24.02
CA SER A 31 5.92 -30.81 -23.83
C SER A 31 5.85 -30.45 -22.35
N ARG A 32 6.25 -29.23 -21.98
CA ARG A 32 6.15 -28.72 -20.60
C ARG A 32 5.35 -27.42 -20.56
N SER A 33 4.61 -27.21 -19.47
CA SER A 33 3.91 -25.93 -19.26
C SER A 33 4.79 -24.95 -18.48
N HIS A 34 4.81 -23.69 -18.91
CA HIS A 34 5.50 -22.60 -18.20
C HIS A 34 5.06 -22.51 -16.73
N ARG A 35 3.74 -22.61 -16.51
CA ARG A 35 3.13 -22.61 -15.17
C ARG A 35 3.69 -23.69 -14.25
N GLN A 36 3.85 -24.93 -14.74
CA GLN A 36 4.35 -26.03 -13.90
C GLN A 36 5.82 -25.88 -13.58
N LEU A 37 6.65 -25.48 -14.56
CA LEU A 37 8.08 -25.24 -14.31
C LEU A 37 8.30 -24.06 -13.36
N LEU A 38 7.51 -22.99 -13.52
CA LEU A 38 7.52 -21.88 -12.57
C LEU A 38 7.15 -22.35 -11.16
N ALA A 39 6.07 -23.13 -11.00
CA ALA A 39 5.68 -23.66 -9.69
C ALA A 39 6.78 -24.53 -9.06
N GLN A 40 7.44 -25.39 -9.85
CA GLN A 40 8.58 -26.18 -9.39
C GLN A 40 9.75 -25.29 -8.97
N LYS A 41 10.07 -24.27 -9.77
CA LYS A 41 11.14 -23.33 -9.42
C LYS A 41 10.84 -22.58 -8.12
N LEU A 42 9.61 -22.11 -7.94
CA LEU A 42 9.20 -21.42 -6.71
C LEU A 42 9.22 -22.35 -5.49
N ALA A 43 8.81 -23.62 -5.65
CA ALA A 43 8.87 -24.61 -4.57
C ALA A 43 10.32 -24.96 -4.16
N LEU A 44 11.28 -24.78 -5.07
CA LEU A 44 12.72 -25.02 -4.83
C LEU A 44 13.48 -23.75 -4.42
N LEU A 45 12.83 -22.58 -4.34
CA LEU A 45 13.47 -21.39 -3.80
C LEU A 45 13.79 -21.63 -2.32
N ALA A 46 15.00 -21.25 -1.92
CA ALA A 46 15.39 -21.31 -0.52
C ALA A 46 14.51 -20.32 0.28
N THR A 47 13.84 -20.83 1.30
CA THR A 47 12.97 -20.04 2.19
C THR A 47 13.71 -19.42 3.37
N GLY A 48 15.01 -19.71 3.51
CA GLY A 48 15.92 -19.17 4.54
C GLY A 48 16.16 -20.11 5.73
N LYS A 49 17.06 -19.72 6.64
CA LYS A 49 17.28 -20.37 7.95
C LYS A 49 16.28 -19.81 8.97
N GLN A 50 15.01 -20.09 8.75
CA GLN A 50 13.92 -19.43 9.49
C GLN A 50 13.89 -19.80 10.98
N THR A 51 14.52 -20.90 11.38
CA THR A 51 14.55 -21.36 12.78
C THR A 51 15.94 -21.89 13.13
N ALA A 52 16.21 -21.97 14.44
CA ALA A 52 17.42 -22.62 14.97
C ALA A 52 17.55 -24.10 14.55
N GLU A 53 16.44 -24.75 14.19
CA GLU A 53 16.37 -26.13 13.73
C GLU A 53 16.58 -26.29 12.22
N SER A 54 16.91 -25.20 11.50
CA SER A 54 17.19 -25.28 10.07
C SER A 54 18.40 -26.19 9.84
N PRO A 55 18.37 -27.08 8.82
CA PRO A 55 19.49 -27.95 8.50
C PRO A 55 20.81 -27.16 8.36
N PRO A 56 21.97 -27.70 8.77
CA PRO A 56 23.25 -26.99 8.68
C PRO A 56 23.62 -26.56 7.25
N ASN A 57 23.06 -27.23 6.25
CA ASN A 57 23.24 -26.96 4.82
C ASN A 57 22.11 -26.12 4.20
N ALA A 58 21.17 -25.61 5.00
CA ALA A 58 20.11 -24.73 4.53
C ALA A 58 20.71 -23.44 3.97
N ARG A 59 20.25 -23.07 2.78
CA ARG A 59 20.69 -21.84 2.11
C ARG A 59 19.80 -20.68 2.57
N PRO A 60 20.36 -19.47 2.76
CA PRO A 60 19.56 -18.28 3.02
C PRO A 60 18.63 -18.01 1.84
N SER A 61 17.51 -17.34 2.11
CA SER A 61 16.63 -16.88 1.05
C SER A 61 17.38 -15.85 0.20
N PRO A 62 17.29 -15.88 -1.14
CA PRO A 62 17.88 -14.83 -1.97
C PRO A 62 17.38 -13.43 -1.60
N PHE A 63 16.13 -13.34 -1.12
CA PHE A 63 15.54 -12.08 -0.67
C PHE A 63 16.19 -11.51 0.59
N SER A 64 16.77 -12.36 1.45
CA SER A 64 17.41 -11.90 2.69
C SER A 64 18.79 -11.29 2.46
N LEU A 65 19.34 -11.41 1.24
CA LEU A 65 20.58 -10.74 0.85
C LEU A 65 20.36 -9.25 0.52
N ASN A 66 19.11 -8.83 0.33
CA ASN A 66 18.76 -7.45 0.09
C ASN A 66 18.18 -6.85 1.38
N THR A 67 18.95 -5.94 1.99
CA THR A 67 18.61 -5.30 3.26
C THR A 67 17.52 -4.22 3.14
N LEU A 68 16.90 -4.07 1.97
CA LEU A 68 15.70 -3.25 1.81
C LEU A 68 14.42 -4.08 1.97
N ASN A 69 14.48 -5.41 1.94
CA ASN A 69 13.29 -6.28 2.04
C ASN A 69 12.84 -6.45 3.49
N HIS A 70 11.64 -5.94 3.81
CA HIS A 70 10.91 -6.39 5.00
C HIS A 70 10.17 -7.70 4.73
N LEU A 71 9.53 -7.77 3.57
CA LEU A 71 8.81 -8.94 3.11
C LEU A 71 8.90 -9.02 1.59
N ALA A 72 9.14 -10.22 1.05
CA ALA A 72 9.08 -10.46 -0.38
C ALA A 72 8.49 -11.85 -0.66
N ARG A 73 7.57 -11.93 -1.63
CA ARG A 73 6.88 -13.18 -1.96
C ARG A 73 6.56 -13.29 -3.44
N PHE A 74 6.66 -14.51 -3.94
CA PHE A 74 6.10 -14.93 -5.22
C PHE A 74 4.89 -15.82 -5.00
N VAL A 75 3.82 -15.57 -5.74
CA VAL A 75 2.61 -16.41 -5.72
C VAL A 75 2.11 -16.59 -7.14
N ILE A 76 1.70 -17.80 -7.50
CA ILE A 76 1.01 -18.03 -8.77
C ILE A 76 -0.49 -17.89 -8.52
N ILE A 77 -1.12 -16.94 -9.21
CA ILE A 77 -2.56 -16.76 -9.23
C ILE A 77 -3.10 -17.51 -10.44
N HIS A 78 -3.77 -18.64 -10.19
CA HIS A 78 -4.37 -19.46 -11.25
C HIS A 78 -5.70 -18.90 -11.77
N GLY A 79 -6.45 -18.25 -10.90
CA GLY A 79 -7.80 -17.76 -11.13
C GLY A 79 -8.28 -17.02 -9.88
N PRO A 80 -9.42 -16.31 -9.95
CA PRO A 80 -9.95 -15.65 -8.77
C PRO A 80 -10.48 -16.72 -7.78
N ALA A 81 -10.35 -16.45 -6.48
CA ALA A 81 -10.96 -17.28 -5.44
C ALA A 81 -12.49 -17.07 -5.31
N PHE A 82 -13.07 -16.21 -6.15
CA PHE A 82 -14.46 -15.78 -6.06
C PHE A 82 -15.41 -16.79 -6.70
N ASN A 83 -16.35 -17.30 -5.92
CA ASN A 83 -17.34 -18.31 -6.31
C ASN A 83 -18.57 -17.73 -7.03
N GLY A 84 -18.44 -16.54 -7.63
CA GLY A 84 -19.44 -15.95 -8.53
C GLY A 84 -20.64 -15.27 -7.88
N ARG A 85 -20.72 -15.12 -6.54
CA ARG A 85 -21.86 -14.44 -5.91
C ARG A 85 -21.62 -12.95 -5.76
N MET A 86 -22.19 -12.14 -6.65
CA MET A 86 -22.19 -10.69 -6.48
C MET A 86 -22.86 -10.30 -5.16
N SER A 87 -22.08 -9.73 -4.24
CA SER A 87 -22.61 -9.15 -3.01
C SER A 87 -23.53 -7.99 -3.40
N SER A 88 -24.82 -8.12 -3.07
CA SER A 88 -25.81 -7.07 -3.25
C SER A 88 -26.51 -6.82 -1.92
N ASP A 89 -26.99 -5.59 -1.73
CA ASP A 89 -27.77 -5.23 -0.55
C ASP A 89 -28.99 -6.16 -0.46
N ALA A 90 -29.20 -6.74 0.73
CA ALA A 90 -30.29 -7.68 0.98
C ALA A 90 -31.67 -7.06 0.71
N LEU A 91 -31.84 -5.76 0.98
CA LEU A 91 -33.08 -5.03 0.73
C LEU A 91 -33.33 -4.84 -0.77
N VAL A 92 -32.28 -4.47 -1.52
CA VAL A 92 -32.37 -4.33 -2.99
C VAL A 92 -32.65 -5.68 -3.65
N SER A 93 -32.05 -6.75 -3.14
CA SER A 93 -32.21 -8.12 -3.65
C SER A 93 -33.62 -8.68 -3.42
N ALA A 94 -34.21 -8.36 -2.26
CA ALA A 94 -35.58 -8.73 -1.94
C ALA A 94 -36.59 -8.02 -2.86
N VAL A 95 -36.42 -6.72 -3.10
CA VAL A 95 -37.28 -5.94 -4.01
C VAL A 95 -37.14 -6.44 -5.45
N ARG A 96 -35.92 -6.80 -5.88
CA ARG A 96 -35.66 -7.30 -7.24
C ARG A 96 -35.95 -8.78 -7.44
N THR A 97 -36.45 -9.48 -6.41
CA THR A 97 -36.79 -10.92 -6.45
C THR A 97 -35.65 -11.78 -6.99
N ILE A 98 -34.41 -11.48 -6.61
CA ILE A 98 -33.24 -12.22 -7.08
C ILE A 98 -33.27 -13.63 -6.48
N ASN A 99 -33.30 -14.66 -7.32
CA ASN A 99 -33.24 -16.05 -6.87
C ASN A 99 -31.81 -16.41 -6.41
N PRO A 100 -31.57 -16.65 -5.10
CA PRO A 100 -30.24 -16.96 -4.58
C PRO A 100 -29.73 -18.36 -4.95
N LEU A 101 -30.61 -19.22 -5.49
CA LEU A 101 -30.28 -20.56 -5.96
C LEU A 101 -29.91 -20.60 -7.45
N ALA A 102 -30.14 -19.50 -8.18
CA ALA A 102 -29.71 -19.40 -9.57
C ALA A 102 -28.18 -19.22 -9.64
N PRO A 103 -27.45 -20.09 -10.37
CA PRO A 103 -26.01 -19.92 -10.56
C PRO A 103 -25.71 -18.60 -11.25
N GLN A 104 -24.74 -17.86 -10.73
CA GLN A 104 -24.22 -16.64 -11.35
C GLN A 104 -22.94 -16.96 -12.15
N PRO A 105 -22.59 -16.13 -13.16
CA PRO A 105 -21.33 -16.29 -13.88
C PRO A 105 -20.15 -16.30 -12.91
N VAL A 106 -19.24 -17.26 -13.09
CA VAL A 106 -17.98 -17.30 -12.35
C VAL A 106 -16.96 -16.52 -13.16
N ASP A 107 -16.45 -15.43 -12.59
CA ASP A 107 -15.35 -14.69 -13.18
C ASP A 107 -14.13 -15.61 -13.28
N GLN A 108 -13.44 -15.56 -14.43
CA GLN A 108 -12.18 -16.27 -14.64
C GLN A 108 -11.13 -15.27 -15.11
N LEU A 109 -9.88 -15.49 -14.71
CA LEU A 109 -8.76 -14.75 -15.28
C LEU A 109 -8.48 -15.31 -16.68
N GLY A 110 -8.28 -14.43 -17.66
CA GLY A 110 -7.93 -14.83 -19.02
C GLY A 110 -6.56 -15.53 -19.14
N THR A 111 -5.70 -15.39 -18.13
CA THR A 111 -4.41 -16.06 -18.03
C THR A 111 -3.99 -16.17 -16.56
N PRO A 112 -3.20 -17.18 -16.15
CA PRO A 112 -2.56 -17.18 -14.84
C PRO A 112 -1.53 -16.05 -14.73
N PHE A 113 -1.32 -15.55 -13.51
CA PHE A 113 -0.36 -14.49 -13.21
C PHE A 113 0.66 -14.93 -12.17
N LEU A 114 1.89 -14.46 -12.31
CA LEU A 114 2.87 -14.42 -11.24
C LEU A 114 2.67 -13.10 -10.49
N LEU A 115 2.22 -13.21 -9.26
CA LEU A 115 2.26 -12.13 -8.28
C LEU A 115 3.67 -12.08 -7.69
N PHE A 116 4.33 -10.93 -7.82
CA PHE A 116 5.48 -10.58 -7.01
C PHE A 116 5.11 -9.40 -6.13
N ALA A 117 5.11 -9.62 -4.81
CA ALA A 117 4.83 -8.58 -3.84
C ALA A 117 6.04 -8.41 -2.92
N ALA A 118 6.46 -7.16 -2.70
CA ALA A 118 7.54 -6.84 -1.80
C ALA A 118 7.25 -5.54 -1.03
N ASP A 119 7.52 -5.57 0.27
CA ASP A 119 7.48 -4.42 1.15
C ASP A 119 8.93 -4.00 1.42
N ILE A 120 9.25 -2.79 0.98
CA ILE A 120 10.64 -2.36 0.79
C ILE A 120 10.86 -1.05 1.54
N ASP A 121 12.04 -0.86 2.13
CA ASP A 121 12.44 0.46 2.61
C ASP A 121 12.54 1.46 1.45
N ALA A 122 11.79 2.56 1.56
CA ALA A 122 11.96 3.68 0.66
C ALA A 122 12.98 4.64 1.28
N GLN A 123 14.19 4.65 0.72
CA GLN A 123 15.19 5.62 1.12
C GLN A 123 14.63 7.04 0.97
N ALA A 124 14.98 7.93 1.91
CA ALA A 124 14.42 9.27 2.02
C ALA A 124 14.61 10.13 0.75
N GLU A 125 15.60 9.80 -0.09
CA GLU A 125 15.88 10.47 -1.35
C GLU A 125 16.05 9.45 -2.48
N GLY A 126 15.28 9.57 -3.57
CA GLY A 126 15.47 8.81 -4.81
C GLY A 126 14.30 7.91 -5.23
N ASP A 127 14.48 7.22 -6.36
CA ASP A 127 13.53 6.21 -6.85
C ASP A 127 13.75 4.90 -6.09
N ALA A 128 12.97 4.69 -5.01
CA ALA A 128 13.04 3.50 -4.17
C ALA A 128 12.89 2.19 -4.97
N LEU A 129 12.02 2.19 -5.98
CA LEU A 129 11.84 1.02 -6.85
C LEU A 129 13.12 0.73 -7.62
N ARG A 130 13.81 1.76 -8.12
CA ARG A 130 15.07 1.60 -8.86
C ARG A 130 16.17 1.01 -7.98
N ALA A 131 16.41 1.60 -6.82
CA ALA A 131 17.41 1.11 -5.87
C ALA A 131 17.15 -0.36 -5.51
N TYR A 132 15.88 -0.68 -5.26
CA TYR A 132 15.45 -2.04 -4.97
C TYR A 132 15.70 -3.02 -6.12
N THR A 133 15.25 -2.68 -7.34
CA THR A 133 15.39 -3.58 -8.49
C THR A 133 16.85 -3.82 -8.86
N ASP A 134 17.72 -2.83 -8.69
CA ASP A 134 19.16 -2.99 -8.93
C ASP A 134 19.80 -3.92 -7.92
N ALA A 135 19.49 -3.74 -6.62
CA ALA A 135 19.97 -4.64 -5.56
C ALA A 135 19.42 -6.07 -5.73
N LEU A 136 18.14 -6.21 -6.08
CA LEU A 136 17.50 -7.50 -6.34
C LEU A 136 18.14 -8.21 -7.55
N TRP A 137 18.42 -7.46 -8.62
CA TRP A 137 19.11 -8.01 -9.78
C TRP A 137 20.53 -8.46 -9.44
N ALA A 138 21.30 -7.62 -8.74
CA ALA A 138 22.67 -7.96 -8.33
C ALA A 138 22.74 -9.22 -7.47
N THR A 139 21.76 -9.43 -6.59
CA THR A 139 21.73 -10.53 -5.62
C THR A 139 21.11 -11.82 -6.15
N MET A 140 20.09 -11.74 -7.02
CA MET A 140 19.33 -12.91 -7.45
C MET A 140 19.01 -12.98 -8.94
N LYS A 141 19.76 -12.28 -9.82
CA LYS A 141 19.61 -12.32 -11.30
C LYS A 141 19.32 -13.72 -11.83
N ARG A 142 20.10 -14.72 -11.43
CA ARG A 142 19.95 -16.10 -11.94
C ARG A 142 18.56 -16.66 -11.69
N ASP A 143 18.02 -16.46 -10.49
CA ASP A 143 16.69 -16.93 -10.14
C ASP A 143 15.60 -16.08 -10.80
N LEU A 144 15.78 -14.76 -10.86
CA LEU A 144 14.85 -13.84 -11.52
C LEU A 144 14.69 -14.17 -13.01
N VAL A 145 15.77 -14.43 -13.73
CA VAL A 145 15.73 -14.77 -15.15
C VAL A 145 14.94 -16.06 -15.40
N ILE A 146 15.11 -17.07 -14.53
CA ILE A 146 14.35 -18.32 -14.64
C ILE A 146 12.87 -18.10 -14.30
N ILE A 147 12.58 -17.37 -13.23
CA ILE A 147 11.22 -17.11 -12.75
C ILE A 147 10.43 -16.30 -13.78
N PHE A 148 10.93 -15.12 -14.13
CA PHE A 148 10.26 -14.21 -15.05
C PHE A 148 10.40 -14.64 -16.52
N GLY A 149 11.36 -15.50 -16.86
CA GLY A 149 11.45 -16.12 -18.19
C GLY A 149 10.23 -16.96 -18.56
N HIS A 150 9.42 -17.39 -17.58
CA HIS A 150 8.13 -18.02 -17.82
C HIS A 150 6.96 -17.03 -17.97
N CYS A 151 7.22 -15.72 -17.89
CA CYS A 151 6.22 -14.66 -18.01
C CYS A 151 6.27 -13.99 -19.40
N VAL A 152 5.16 -13.37 -19.79
CA VAL A 152 5.04 -12.66 -21.06
C VAL A 152 5.87 -11.37 -21.01
N GLY A 153 6.60 -11.10 -22.09
CA GLY A 153 7.35 -9.85 -22.30
C GLY A 153 8.66 -9.73 -21.49
N PHE A 154 9.18 -10.84 -20.96
CA PHE A 154 10.48 -10.91 -20.30
C PHE A 154 11.63 -11.34 -21.23
N ASP A 155 11.33 -11.67 -22.50
CA ASP A 155 12.33 -12.12 -23.47
C ASP A 155 13.44 -11.08 -23.67
N GLY A 156 14.69 -11.54 -23.66
CA GLY A 156 15.86 -10.69 -23.94
C GLY A 156 16.28 -9.76 -22.80
N ILE A 157 15.70 -9.89 -21.60
CA ILE A 157 16.11 -9.09 -20.44
C ILE A 157 17.34 -9.72 -19.76
N ASP A 158 18.49 -9.07 -19.88
CA ASP A 158 19.77 -9.52 -19.34
C ASP A 158 20.49 -8.47 -18.47
N SER A 159 19.89 -7.29 -18.29
CA SER A 159 20.43 -6.15 -17.55
C SER A 159 19.50 -5.68 -16.43
N ALA A 160 20.07 -4.97 -15.45
CA ALA A 160 19.31 -4.38 -14.34
C ALA A 160 18.29 -3.34 -14.85
N ASP A 161 18.67 -2.53 -15.84
CA ASP A 161 17.77 -1.55 -16.47
C ASP A 161 16.55 -2.21 -17.14
N GLY A 162 16.78 -3.28 -17.89
CA GLY A 162 15.71 -4.05 -18.52
C GLY A 162 14.78 -4.68 -17.48
N PHE A 163 15.35 -5.21 -16.39
CA PHE A 163 14.57 -5.77 -15.28
C PHE A 163 13.72 -4.71 -14.59
N HIS A 164 14.30 -3.55 -14.25
CA HIS A 164 13.56 -2.43 -13.66
C HIS A 164 12.39 -1.99 -14.56
N ALA A 165 12.65 -1.80 -15.86
CA ALA A 165 11.62 -1.41 -16.82
C ALA A 165 10.49 -2.45 -16.93
N TYR A 166 10.83 -3.74 -16.84
CA TYR A 166 9.85 -4.83 -16.83
C TYR A 166 8.99 -4.80 -15.56
N ILE A 167 9.62 -4.72 -14.38
CA ILE A 167 8.92 -4.66 -13.10
C ILE A 167 7.97 -3.45 -13.07
N LYS A 168 8.44 -2.28 -13.49
CA LYS A 168 7.63 -1.06 -13.54
C LYS A 168 6.43 -1.16 -14.49
N ARG A 169 6.59 -1.86 -15.62
CA ARG A 169 5.48 -2.14 -16.55
C ARG A 169 4.43 -3.10 -15.99
N CYS A 170 4.86 -4.08 -15.20
CA CYS A 170 3.98 -5.09 -14.61
C CYS A 170 3.44 -4.67 -13.23
N GLN A 171 3.90 -3.53 -12.70
CA GLN A 171 3.45 -3.00 -11.43
C GLN A 171 1.99 -2.54 -11.52
N ILE A 172 1.21 -2.89 -10.51
CA ILE A 172 -0.12 -2.34 -10.28
C ILE A 172 -0.10 -1.39 -9.08
N GLU A 173 -1.02 -0.44 -9.06
CA GLU A 173 -1.19 0.46 -7.92
C GLU A 173 -1.72 -0.32 -6.71
N THR A 174 -0.97 -0.30 -5.60
CA THR A 174 -1.41 -0.92 -4.34
C THR A 174 -2.45 -0.02 -3.67
N THR A 175 -3.65 -0.54 -3.41
CA THR A 175 -4.76 0.30 -2.92
C THR A 175 -4.94 0.36 -1.41
N MET A 176 -4.27 -0.50 -0.62
CA MET A 176 -4.31 -0.49 0.85
C MET A 176 -3.04 -1.14 1.44
N PRO A 177 -1.91 -0.43 1.53
CA PRO A 177 -0.78 -0.93 2.29
C PRO A 177 -1.15 -1.01 3.78
N PHE A 178 -0.88 -2.16 4.40
CA PHE A 178 -1.04 -2.33 5.84
C PHE A 178 0.31 -1.98 6.48
N ASN A 179 0.41 -0.76 7.02
CA ASN A 179 1.62 -0.25 7.64
C ASN A 179 1.34 0.24 9.07
N ASP A 180 2.34 0.22 9.93
CA ASP A 180 2.28 0.93 11.21
C ASP A 180 2.54 2.42 10.94
N TYR A 181 1.52 3.23 11.14
CA TYR A 181 1.60 4.66 10.84
C TYR A 181 2.17 5.40 12.05
N TRP A 182 3.06 6.35 11.81
CA TRP A 182 3.62 7.22 12.85
C TRP A 182 2.85 8.54 12.96
N PRO A 183 1.81 8.62 13.82
CA PRO A 183 0.94 9.80 13.90
C PRO A 183 1.68 11.02 14.46
N ASP A 184 2.72 10.83 15.28
CA ASP A 184 3.46 11.94 15.88
C ASP A 184 4.33 12.71 14.87
N GLY A 185 4.66 12.11 13.73
CA GLY A 185 5.30 12.80 12.62
C GLY A 185 4.35 13.71 11.83
N LEU A 186 3.04 13.55 12.02
CA LEU A 186 2.06 14.35 11.30
C LEU A 186 1.78 15.66 12.04
N ASP A 187 1.90 16.76 11.30
CA ASP A 187 1.45 18.08 11.70
C ASP A 187 -0.09 18.22 11.60
N VAL A 188 -0.85 17.33 12.28
CA VAL A 188 -2.32 17.37 12.33
C VAL A 188 -2.82 18.21 13.51
N LYS A 189 -2.03 18.32 14.57
CA LYS A 189 -2.43 18.99 15.82
C LYS A 189 -2.77 20.48 15.62
N VAL A 190 -2.34 21.08 14.50
CA VAL A 190 -2.51 22.52 14.21
C VAL A 190 -3.37 22.78 12.96
N LYS A 191 -3.56 21.79 12.07
CA LYS A 191 -4.26 21.99 10.79
C LYS A 191 -5.75 21.74 10.90
N LYS A 192 -6.51 22.82 11.11
CA LYS A 192 -7.96 22.80 10.92
C LYS A 192 -8.26 22.81 9.42
N LEU A 193 -9.22 21.98 9.00
CA LEU A 193 -9.76 22.07 7.66
C LEU A 193 -10.30 23.50 7.46
N GLU A 194 -9.72 24.25 6.52
CA GLU A 194 -10.12 25.63 6.25
C GLU A 194 -11.45 25.67 5.50
N ILE A 195 -12.55 25.31 6.18
CA ILE A 195 -13.92 25.46 5.68
C ILE A 195 -14.37 26.94 5.81
N GLY A 196 -13.53 27.80 6.41
CA GLY A 196 -13.83 29.20 6.67
C GLY A 196 -14.25 29.97 5.41
N THR A 197 -13.68 29.64 4.25
CA THR A 197 -14.01 30.26 2.95
C THR A 197 -15.33 29.76 2.35
N LEU A 198 -15.78 28.54 2.69
CA LEU A 198 -17.04 27.96 2.23
C LEU A 198 -18.25 28.42 3.05
N LYS A 199 -18.06 28.71 4.34
CA LYS A 199 -19.14 29.19 5.23
C LYS A 199 -19.89 30.43 4.71
N PRO A 200 -19.23 31.55 4.36
CA PRO A 200 -19.96 32.74 3.91
C PRO A 200 -20.67 32.51 2.58
N VAL A 201 -20.07 31.75 1.66
CA VAL A 201 -20.67 31.42 0.35
C VAL A 201 -21.88 30.50 0.51
N GLY A 202 -21.79 29.51 1.41
CA GLY A 202 -22.91 28.63 1.74
C GLY A 202 -24.07 29.38 2.40
N ILE A 203 -23.78 30.29 3.35
CA ILE A 203 -24.79 31.14 4.00
C ILE A 203 -25.44 32.07 2.97
N ALA A 204 -24.65 32.73 2.12
CA ALA A 204 -25.15 33.63 1.08
C ALA A 204 -26.05 32.89 0.09
N THR A 205 -25.65 31.69 -0.35
CA THR A 205 -26.43 30.86 -1.27
C THR A 205 -27.72 30.36 -0.62
N GLY A 206 -27.65 29.88 0.62
CA GLY A 206 -28.85 29.47 1.38
C GLY A 206 -29.82 30.64 1.59
N GLY A 207 -29.31 31.82 1.95
CA GLY A 207 -30.11 33.04 2.09
C GLY A 207 -30.75 33.48 0.76
N ALA A 208 -29.99 33.46 -0.33
CA ALA A 208 -30.50 33.80 -1.67
C ALA A 208 -31.61 32.85 -2.13
N ILE A 209 -31.48 31.53 -1.85
CA ILE A 209 -32.52 30.54 -2.13
C ILE A 209 -33.79 30.85 -1.33
N ILE A 210 -33.68 31.10 -0.02
CA ILE A 210 -34.84 31.38 0.84
C ILE A 210 -35.55 32.67 0.39
N ILE A 211 -34.80 33.73 0.13
CA ILE A 211 -35.35 35.02 -0.35
C ILE A 211 -36.04 34.83 -1.69
N TRP A 212 -35.41 34.12 -2.63
CA TRP A 212 -36.01 33.87 -3.94
C TRP A 212 -37.29 33.04 -3.87
N LEU A 213 -37.33 32.01 -3.02
CA LEU A 213 -38.55 31.21 -2.79
C LEU A 213 -39.68 32.06 -2.20
N ALA A 214 -39.38 32.99 -1.28
CA ALA A 214 -40.36 33.93 -0.75
C ALA A 214 -40.89 34.90 -1.82
N VAL A 215 -40.01 35.41 -2.69
CA VAL A 215 -40.39 36.26 -3.84
C VAL A 215 -41.24 35.48 -4.85
N LEU A 216 -40.92 34.22 -5.11
CA LEU A 216 -41.67 33.34 -6.00
C LEU A 216 -43.06 33.00 -5.43
N LEU A 217 -43.16 32.74 -4.13
CA LEU A 217 -44.43 32.56 -3.44
C LEU A 217 -45.30 33.83 -3.53
N LEU A 218 -44.71 35.00 -3.25
CA LEU A 218 -45.41 36.28 -3.33
C LEU A 218 -45.89 36.59 -4.76
N HIS A 219 -45.06 36.28 -5.77
CA HIS A 219 -45.45 36.38 -7.16
C HIS A 219 -46.67 35.50 -7.49
N GLY A 220 -46.67 34.25 -7.00
CA GLY A 220 -47.81 33.34 -7.14
C GLY A 220 -49.09 33.88 -6.49
N VAL A 221 -48.99 34.46 -5.30
CA VAL A 221 -50.13 35.11 -4.62
C VAL A 221 -50.69 36.26 -5.47
N PHE A 222 -49.84 37.16 -5.98
CA PHE A 222 -50.30 38.26 -6.84
C PHE A 222 -50.94 37.78 -8.14
N ALA A 223 -50.44 36.70 -8.73
CA ALA A 223 -51.03 36.08 -9.91
C ALA A 223 -52.43 35.52 -9.62
N VAL A 224 -52.63 34.84 -8.49
CA VAL A 224 -53.93 34.28 -8.08
C VAL A 224 -54.98 35.36 -7.79
N PHE A 225 -54.57 36.47 -7.15
CA PHE A 225 -55.48 37.56 -6.80
C PHE A 225 -55.59 38.67 -7.86
N GLY A 226 -54.95 38.52 -9.02
CA GLY A 226 -55.06 39.47 -10.14
C GLY A 226 -54.47 40.86 -9.85
N VAL A 227 -53.42 40.94 -9.03
CA VAL A 227 -52.81 42.23 -8.64
C VAL A 227 -51.82 42.68 -9.72
N HIS A 228 -52.05 43.85 -10.32
CA HIS A 228 -51.26 44.36 -11.47
C HIS A 228 -50.67 45.77 -11.27
N ASN A 229 -50.17 46.08 -10.08
CA ASN A 229 -49.49 47.35 -9.81
C ASN A 229 -47.97 47.28 -10.11
N ALA A 230 -47.28 48.42 -10.03
CA ALA A 230 -45.84 48.52 -10.26
C ALA A 230 -45.02 47.60 -9.34
N PHE A 231 -45.50 47.36 -8.11
CA PHE A 231 -44.86 46.46 -7.17
C PHE A 231 -44.97 44.98 -7.60
N ALA A 232 -46.13 44.54 -8.09
CA ALA A 232 -46.32 43.19 -8.60
C ALA A 232 -45.46 42.90 -9.85
N GLN A 233 -45.26 43.88 -10.72
CA GLN A 233 -44.34 43.78 -11.87
C GLN A 233 -42.88 43.68 -11.43
N TRP A 234 -42.48 44.44 -10.41
CA TRP A 234 -41.14 44.33 -9.81
C TRP A 234 -40.92 42.93 -9.21
N VAL A 235 -41.88 42.41 -8.45
CA VAL A 235 -41.83 41.05 -7.86
C VAL A 235 -41.72 39.98 -8.95
N ALA A 236 -42.48 40.08 -10.04
CA ALA A 236 -42.40 39.15 -11.17
C ALA A 236 -41.02 39.18 -11.85
N THR A 237 -40.46 40.37 -12.02
CA THR A 237 -39.12 40.58 -12.58
C THR A 237 -38.05 39.99 -11.67
N ALA A 238 -38.14 40.23 -10.36
CA ALA A 238 -37.24 39.66 -9.35
C ALA A 238 -37.33 38.13 -9.27
N ALA A 239 -38.53 37.55 -9.40
CA ALA A 239 -38.72 36.09 -9.46
C ALA A 239 -38.03 35.49 -10.70
N THR A 240 -38.15 36.15 -11.85
CA THR A 240 -37.55 35.69 -13.12
C THR A 240 -36.02 35.78 -13.08
N TRP A 241 -35.47 36.93 -12.68
CA TRP A 241 -34.03 37.11 -12.54
C TRP A 241 -33.41 36.24 -11.45
N GLY A 242 -34.18 35.95 -10.41
CA GLY A 242 -33.75 35.08 -9.33
C GLY A 242 -33.43 33.65 -9.80
N VAL A 243 -34.07 33.14 -10.88
CA VAL A 243 -33.68 31.86 -11.48
C VAL A 243 -32.23 31.86 -11.91
N ALA A 244 -31.79 32.91 -12.63
CA ALA A 244 -30.42 33.01 -13.12
C ALA A 244 -29.41 33.24 -11.98
N VAL A 245 -29.73 34.17 -11.07
CA VAL A 245 -28.83 34.55 -9.97
C VAL A 245 -28.67 33.40 -8.96
N VAL A 246 -29.77 32.76 -8.53
CA VAL A 246 -29.71 31.64 -7.59
C VAL A 246 -29.02 30.43 -8.23
N SER A 247 -29.31 30.11 -9.49
CA SER A 247 -28.63 29.00 -10.17
C SER A 247 -27.13 29.23 -10.27
N LEU A 248 -26.69 30.45 -10.58
CA LEU A 248 -25.27 30.78 -10.65
C LEU A 248 -24.58 30.69 -9.28
N LEU A 249 -25.24 31.15 -8.20
CA LEU A 249 -24.74 31.00 -6.82
C LEU A 249 -24.64 29.55 -6.38
N VAL A 250 -25.62 28.71 -6.74
CA VAL A 250 -25.59 27.27 -6.47
C VAL A 250 -24.43 26.61 -7.22
N ILE A 251 -24.27 26.89 -8.52
CA ILE A 251 -23.16 26.36 -9.32
C ILE A 251 -21.81 26.77 -8.71
N LEU A 252 -21.65 28.06 -8.36
CA LEU A 252 -20.42 28.56 -7.73
C LEU A 252 -20.13 27.83 -6.41
N THR A 253 -21.14 27.64 -5.56
CA THR A 253 -20.99 26.93 -4.29
C THR A 253 -20.58 25.47 -4.50
N LEU A 254 -21.19 24.78 -5.46
CA LEU A 254 -20.83 23.41 -5.81
C LEU A 254 -19.41 23.30 -6.36
N LEU A 255 -18.98 24.23 -7.23
CA LEU A 255 -17.61 24.27 -7.74
C LEU A 255 -16.58 24.52 -6.64
N MET A 256 -16.88 25.42 -5.70
CA MET A 256 -16.02 25.67 -4.54
C MET A 256 -15.93 24.44 -3.63
N ALA A 257 -17.06 23.78 -3.36
CA ALA A 257 -17.09 22.55 -2.57
C ALA A 257 -16.31 21.42 -3.26
N TRP A 258 -16.47 21.25 -4.57
CA TRP A 258 -15.72 20.29 -5.37
C TRP A 258 -14.21 20.56 -5.37
N SER A 259 -13.81 21.83 -5.50
CA SER A 259 -12.41 22.24 -5.43
C SER A 259 -11.80 21.93 -4.06
N LEU A 260 -12.51 22.24 -2.96
CA LEU A 260 -12.06 21.86 -1.62
C LEU A 260 -11.96 20.34 -1.50
N TYR A 261 -12.97 19.59 -1.94
CA TYR A 261 -12.96 18.14 -1.92
C TYR A 261 -11.74 17.56 -2.66
N ARG A 262 -11.44 18.04 -3.87
CA ARG A 262 -10.24 17.63 -4.62
C ARG A 262 -8.95 17.98 -3.90
N LYS A 263 -8.86 19.17 -3.29
CA LYS A 263 -7.69 19.58 -2.50
C LYS A 263 -7.49 18.64 -1.31
N VAL A 264 -8.55 18.30 -0.60
CA VAL A 264 -8.51 17.37 0.55
C VAL A 264 -8.12 15.97 0.12
N LEU A 265 -8.71 15.45 -0.96
CA LEU A 265 -8.29 14.16 -1.53
C LEU A 265 -6.83 14.18 -1.93
N HIS A 266 -6.37 15.21 -2.64
CA HIS A 266 -4.98 15.31 -3.07
C HIS A 266 -4.01 15.36 -1.88
N GLN A 267 -4.35 16.12 -0.83
CA GLN A 267 -3.58 16.14 0.41
C GLN A 267 -3.61 14.80 1.15
N GLY A 268 -4.76 14.13 1.20
CA GLY A 268 -4.90 12.79 1.79
C GLY A 268 -4.19 11.68 1.02
N MET A 269 -3.71 11.95 -0.21
CA MET A 269 -2.88 11.04 -1.00
C MET A 269 -1.38 11.31 -0.80
N THR A 270 -1.01 12.25 0.07
CA THR A 270 0.39 12.50 0.43
C THR A 270 0.84 11.35 1.35
N PRO A 271 1.98 10.68 1.06
CA PRO A 271 2.54 9.66 1.92
C PRO A 271 2.72 10.17 3.35
N PHE A 272 2.47 9.30 4.33
CA PHE A 272 2.80 9.56 5.72
C PHE A 272 4.32 9.66 5.89
N PRO A 273 4.80 10.44 6.88
CA PRO A 273 6.21 10.54 7.19
C PRO A 273 6.75 9.19 7.69
N THR A 274 8.02 8.94 7.39
CA THR A 274 8.75 7.78 7.91
C THR A 274 8.93 7.87 9.42
N ALA A 275 8.65 6.79 10.14
CA ALA A 275 8.93 6.73 11.58
C ALA A 275 10.44 6.58 11.82
N PRO A 276 11.03 7.24 12.85
CA PRO A 276 12.43 7.04 13.19
C PRO A 276 12.72 5.58 13.54
N GLY A 277 13.74 4.98 12.90
CA GLY A 277 14.17 3.61 13.15
C GLY A 277 13.23 2.52 12.61
N ALA A 278 12.31 2.85 11.70
CA ALA A 278 11.45 1.86 11.03
C ALA A 278 12.12 1.15 9.84
N ASP A 279 13.32 1.56 9.44
CA ASP A 279 14.11 0.89 8.41
C ASP A 279 14.60 -0.49 8.89
N LEU A 280 14.79 -1.42 7.94
CA LEU A 280 15.18 -2.79 8.24
C LEU A 280 16.46 -2.88 9.08
N PRO A 281 17.56 -2.15 8.78
CA PRO A 281 18.75 -2.15 9.65
C PRO A 281 18.44 -1.84 11.12
N SER A 282 17.64 -0.81 11.38
CA SER A 282 17.20 -0.43 12.73
C SER A 282 16.31 -1.49 13.39
N VAL A 283 15.42 -2.15 12.63
CA VAL A 283 14.59 -3.26 13.13
C VAL A 283 15.46 -4.47 13.49
N LEU A 284 16.38 -4.87 12.60
CA LEU A 284 17.31 -5.99 12.85
C LEU A 284 18.19 -5.71 14.07
N LYS A 285 18.61 -4.46 14.25
CA LYS A 285 19.33 -4.04 15.46
C LYS A 285 18.48 -4.19 16.70
N SER A 286 17.24 -3.73 16.65
CA SER A 286 16.32 -3.82 17.78
C SER A 286 16.06 -5.26 18.20
N LEU A 287 15.85 -6.16 17.23
CA LEU A 287 15.71 -7.60 17.50
C LEU A 287 16.96 -8.20 18.14
N PHE A 288 18.14 -7.85 17.60
CA PHE A 288 19.43 -8.27 18.16
C PHE A 288 19.59 -7.83 19.61
N VAL A 289 19.33 -6.55 19.90
CA VAL A 289 19.41 -5.98 21.25
C VAL A 289 18.42 -6.68 22.19
N GLN A 290 17.17 -6.91 21.77
CA GLN A 290 16.16 -7.59 22.59
C GLN A 290 16.58 -9.03 22.96
N GLN A 291 17.10 -9.78 22.01
CA GLN A 291 17.57 -11.15 22.24
C GLN A 291 18.75 -11.17 23.21
N HIS A 292 19.76 -10.33 22.96
CA HIS A 292 20.94 -10.27 23.82
C HIS A 292 20.62 -9.72 25.22
N PHE A 293 19.72 -8.73 25.33
CA PHE A 293 19.31 -8.17 26.60
C PHE A 293 18.53 -9.18 27.45
N THR A 294 17.66 -9.98 26.82
CA THR A 294 16.94 -11.05 27.53
C THR A 294 17.93 -12.02 28.17
N ARG A 295 18.97 -12.42 27.42
CA ARG A 295 19.99 -13.30 27.96
C ARG A 295 20.84 -12.61 29.04
N PHE A 296 21.12 -11.30 28.91
CA PHE A 296 21.84 -10.52 29.92
C PHE A 296 21.06 -10.49 31.23
N ALA A 297 19.76 -10.24 31.15
CA ALA A 297 18.87 -10.21 32.30
C ALA A 297 18.83 -11.57 33.02
N ILE A 298 18.91 -12.69 32.30
CA ILE A 298 19.01 -14.04 32.89
C ILE A 298 20.34 -14.22 33.65
N GLU A 299 21.46 -13.84 33.03
CA GLU A 299 22.79 -14.06 33.61
C GLU A 299 23.14 -13.06 34.72
N ALA A 300 22.50 -11.89 34.75
CA ALA A 300 22.73 -10.86 35.74
C ALA A 300 21.96 -11.10 37.06
N GLN A 301 21.10 -12.12 37.13
CA GLN A 301 20.33 -12.41 38.35
C GLN A 301 21.25 -12.77 39.52
N GLY A 302 21.04 -12.11 40.66
CA GLY A 302 21.78 -12.36 41.90
C GLY A 302 23.16 -11.70 41.99
N LEU A 303 23.56 -10.90 41.00
CA LEU A 303 24.77 -10.07 41.09
C LEU A 303 24.57 -8.91 42.07
N ASP A 304 25.65 -8.47 42.71
CA ASP A 304 25.67 -7.20 43.45
C ASP A 304 25.70 -5.99 42.50
N ASP A 305 25.43 -4.79 43.02
CA ASP A 305 25.34 -3.56 42.24
C ASP A 305 26.61 -3.24 41.45
N THR A 306 27.79 -3.55 42.01
CA THR A 306 29.08 -3.26 41.37
C THR A 306 29.32 -4.20 40.19
N ALA A 307 29.07 -5.49 40.40
CA ALA A 307 29.15 -6.51 39.36
C ALA A 307 28.09 -6.28 38.27
N LEU A 308 26.87 -5.88 38.64
CA LEU A 308 25.80 -5.56 37.69
C LEU A 308 26.19 -4.37 36.80
N HIS A 309 26.67 -3.27 37.39
CA HIS A 309 27.09 -2.09 36.62
C HIS A 309 28.25 -2.41 35.68
N ALA A 310 29.28 -3.13 36.15
CA ALA A 310 30.40 -3.56 35.31
C ALA A 310 29.94 -4.44 34.15
N ARG A 311 29.07 -5.42 34.43
CA ARG A 311 28.52 -6.34 33.41
C ARG A 311 27.62 -5.62 32.41
N PHE A 312 26.82 -4.65 32.86
CA PHE A 312 26.01 -3.82 31.96
C PHE A 312 26.88 -2.96 31.04
N GLY A 313 27.97 -2.38 31.56
CA GLY A 313 28.94 -1.66 30.73
C GLY A 313 29.57 -2.55 29.66
N ALA A 314 29.94 -3.79 30.02
CA ALA A 314 30.44 -4.79 29.06
C ALA A 314 29.37 -5.17 28.01
N PHE A 315 28.11 -5.34 28.43
CA PHE A 315 26.98 -5.59 27.54
C PHE A 315 26.80 -4.44 26.52
N VAL A 316 26.73 -3.18 26.98
CA VAL A 316 26.56 -2.01 26.10
C VAL A 316 27.72 -1.88 25.12
N SER A 317 28.96 -2.09 25.59
CA SER A 317 30.16 -2.04 24.73
C SER A 317 30.15 -3.12 23.65
N ALA A 318 29.71 -4.33 24.00
CA ALA A 318 29.63 -5.45 23.05
C ALA A 318 28.47 -5.30 22.06
N VAL A 319 27.29 -4.92 22.54
CA VAL A 319 26.04 -4.88 21.75
C VAL A 319 25.90 -3.57 20.98
N LYS A 320 26.50 -2.48 21.45
CA LYS A 320 26.44 -1.13 20.83
C LYS A 320 25.01 -0.74 20.42
N PRO A 321 24.06 -0.59 21.35
CA PRO A 321 22.64 -0.46 21.02
C PRO A 321 22.32 0.70 20.05
N ASP A 322 23.12 1.77 20.07
CA ASP A 322 22.92 2.96 19.23
C ASP A 322 23.51 2.83 17.81
N ASP A 323 24.24 1.74 17.51
CA ASP A 323 24.82 1.48 16.19
C ASP A 323 23.96 0.46 15.42
N PRO A 324 23.13 0.89 14.45
CA PRO A 324 22.25 0.00 13.70
C PRO A 324 23.01 -0.92 12.73
N ALA A 325 24.26 -0.59 12.38
CA ALA A 325 25.02 -1.34 11.41
C ALA A 325 25.61 -2.61 12.05
N GLU A 326 26.33 -2.48 13.16
CA GLU A 326 27.02 -3.62 13.77
C GLU A 326 27.23 -3.49 15.30
N PRO A 327 27.14 -4.59 16.08
CA PRO A 327 26.62 -5.90 15.68
C PRO A 327 25.09 -5.89 15.57
N THR A 328 24.55 -6.68 14.64
CA THR A 328 23.11 -6.75 14.34
C THR A 328 22.69 -8.16 13.94
N GLN A 329 21.38 -8.41 13.90
CA GLN A 329 20.83 -9.69 13.45
C GLN A 329 20.95 -9.79 11.91
N GLN A 330 21.36 -10.96 11.42
CA GLN A 330 21.36 -11.21 9.98
C GLN A 330 19.92 -11.31 9.45
N ALA A 331 19.65 -10.63 8.34
CA ALA A 331 18.34 -10.69 7.69
C ALA A 331 17.98 -12.14 7.30
N GLY A 332 16.72 -12.52 7.53
CA GLY A 332 16.20 -13.84 7.17
C GLY A 332 16.69 -15.01 8.04
N GLU A 333 17.42 -14.73 9.12
CA GLU A 333 17.81 -15.73 10.12
C GLU A 333 17.14 -15.44 11.46
N ILE A 334 16.63 -16.47 12.14
CA ILE A 334 16.20 -16.39 13.54
C ILE A 334 17.18 -17.23 14.35
N GLN A 335 18.16 -16.57 14.98
CA GLN A 335 19.14 -17.22 15.84
C GLN A 335 18.99 -16.75 17.27
N ALA A 336 19.09 -17.68 18.23
CA ALA A 336 19.29 -17.32 19.62
C ALA A 336 20.77 -16.94 19.83
N PRO A 337 21.07 -15.88 20.59
CA PRO A 337 22.44 -15.44 20.80
C PRO A 337 23.26 -16.48 21.58
N ALA A 338 24.48 -16.77 21.10
CA ALA A 338 25.39 -17.73 21.71
C ALA A 338 26.25 -17.16 22.85
N ALA A 339 26.04 -15.92 23.29
CA ALA A 339 27.05 -15.19 24.06
C ALA A 339 27.01 -15.46 25.59
N GLU A 340 28.16 -15.85 26.13
CA GLU A 340 28.57 -15.60 27.52
C GLU A 340 29.25 -14.22 27.58
N TRP A 341 28.75 -13.27 28.38
CA TRP A 341 29.47 -12.00 28.61
C TRP A 341 30.62 -12.22 29.59
N ALA A 342 31.75 -11.55 29.33
CA ALA A 342 32.91 -11.58 30.20
C ALA A 342 32.48 -11.42 31.67
N ARG A 343 32.90 -12.39 32.49
CA ARG A 343 32.67 -12.40 33.94
C ARG A 343 33.64 -11.46 34.63
#